data_AF-A0A1C5T0T5-F1
#
_entry.id   AF-A0A1C5T0T5-F1
#
_cell.length_a   1.000
_cell.length_b   1.000
_cell.length_c   1.000
_cell.angle_alpha   90.00
_cell.angle_beta   90.00
_cell.angle_gamma   90.00
#
_symmetry.space_group_name_H-M   'P 1'
#
loop_
_entity.id
_entity.type
_entity.pdbx_description
1 polymer ?
#
loop_
_entity_poly.entity_id
_entity_poly.type
_entity_poly.pdbx_seq_one_letter_code
_entity_poly.pdbx_strand_id
1 'polypeptide(L)'
;MKYHRYNKKTARKRFPNKQRMKVIAGCTALCIALLGESCLPVSAAQNKKDLKTRVLERAEHSAYGAYPETVTYTLGKIAGTKNSNLPVGDTYENNAYTRYLKKLLNIQNKDVFELEDGRTYEQAVEMAIQDKEIPDVLVVKGLDTLKQLVERGMVEDLSSVYEECATDRIKEMYESYGTSVLDSATFDGKLYAFPDTEIDHGSMLLWLRSDWMEELGLAEPTTMDEGMEIIRQFVEQDMAGDNKTIGIACSTDLMSESSSTYGVDPIFTEMGSMPGKWILQDDGSVVYGSVTSQTRDALAYLHELYENGIIDSRFLLRKTENLDQMIADGTCGAVFGKWWAPNNPLSSTSRANESAVWKPYLLTNKKQVQTLESYKDWLYVVVRKGYEHPEIVGKCISVLFDYTRYQDRNASEINDYFSLNVDPKARPMNINVDYWDGLYRTTEHIQQALDGTIKATNLTGIEKAYYQTCKSYMKGYLTTATAWASYASRMQAVPLLAKSESGRGNQPLSMGDADGEIPQTLQELEQATFLQIVCGEKPLSYFDEFVQEWYSSGGDKLTQEVQKGYDEKNK
;
A
#
# COMPACT_ATOMS: atom_id res chain seq x y z
N MET A 1 -32.82 0.71 11.46
CA MET A 1 -32.58 1.44 12.73
C MET A 1 -33.21 2.82 12.60
N LYS A 2 -34.15 3.21 13.47
CA LYS A 2 -34.84 4.51 13.38
C LYS A 2 -33.91 5.63 13.88
N TYR A 3 -33.52 6.56 13.00
CA TYR A 3 -32.82 7.78 13.39
C TYR A 3 -33.79 8.70 14.17
N HIS A 4 -33.43 9.06 15.40
CA HIS A 4 -34.09 10.12 16.16
C HIS A 4 -33.19 11.35 16.18
N ARG A 5 -33.61 12.42 15.50
CA ARG A 5 -33.10 13.78 15.74
C ARG A 5 -33.47 14.19 17.16
N TYR A 6 -32.50 14.62 17.97
CA TYR A 6 -32.81 15.30 19.23
C TYR A 6 -32.00 16.58 19.48
N ASN A 7 -32.72 17.49 20.12
CA ASN A 7 -32.56 18.93 20.21
C ASN A 7 -31.60 19.35 21.35
N LYS A 8 -30.94 20.52 21.20
CA LYS A 8 -29.96 21.11 22.13
C LYS A 8 -30.63 21.74 23.37
N LYS A 9 -29.89 21.74 24.50
CA LYS A 9 -30.15 22.28 25.87
C LYS A 9 -30.58 21.15 26.84
N THR A 10 -29.96 20.86 27.98
CA THR A 10 -29.32 21.73 29.00
C THR A 10 -28.55 20.88 30.03
N ALA A 11 -27.73 21.56 30.85
CA ALA A 11 -27.35 21.26 32.24
C ALA A 11 -25.93 20.73 32.53
N ARG A 12 -25.08 21.72 32.87
CA ARG A 12 -23.94 21.63 33.79
C ARG A 12 -24.34 20.93 35.11
N LYS A 13 -23.49 20.05 35.62
CA LYS A 13 -23.18 19.89 37.06
C LYS A 13 -21.88 19.10 37.23
N ARG A 14 -20.85 19.76 37.77
CA ARG A 14 -19.56 19.20 38.20
C ARG A 14 -19.55 19.09 39.73
N PHE A 15 -18.98 18.02 40.27
CA PHE A 15 -18.52 17.87 41.66
C PHE A 15 -17.40 16.79 41.72
N PRO A 16 -16.56 16.72 42.77
CA PRO A 16 -15.13 17.08 42.63
C PRO A 16 -14.09 16.00 43.02
N ASN A 17 -12.83 16.30 42.61
CA ASN A 17 -11.50 16.03 43.19
C ASN A 17 -11.15 14.77 44.02
N LYS A 18 -10.08 14.12 43.52
CA LYS A 18 -8.81 13.71 44.15
C LYS A 18 -8.81 12.62 45.23
N GLN A 19 -8.20 11.48 44.88
CA GLN A 19 -7.30 10.76 45.78
C GLN A 19 -5.97 10.45 45.07
N ARG A 20 -4.88 10.78 45.78
CA ARG A 20 -3.48 10.57 45.41
C ARG A 20 -3.09 9.12 45.67
N MET A 21 -2.36 8.49 44.75
CA MET A 21 -1.47 7.36 45.07
C MET A 21 -0.05 7.71 44.66
N LYS A 22 0.87 7.49 45.62
CA LYS A 22 2.30 7.80 45.56
C LYS A 22 3.00 6.79 44.64
N VAL A 23 3.81 7.27 43.70
CA VAL A 23 4.83 6.47 42.99
C VAL A 23 6.17 6.72 43.68
N ILE A 24 6.81 5.65 44.14
CA ILE A 24 8.18 5.67 44.65
C ILE A 24 9.11 5.54 43.43
N ALA A 25 9.86 6.59 43.14
CA ALA A 25 10.96 6.59 42.20
C ALA A 25 12.24 6.13 42.93
N GLY A 26 12.85 5.04 42.47
CA GLY A 26 14.17 4.60 42.89
C GLY A 26 15.19 4.85 41.77
N CYS A 27 15.70 6.07 41.68
CA CYS A 27 16.92 6.38 40.95
C CYS A 27 18.11 6.09 41.86
N THR A 28 19.03 5.23 41.45
CA THR A 28 20.38 5.18 42.04
C THR A 28 21.36 5.67 40.99
N ALA A 29 21.63 6.96 41.03
CA ALA A 29 22.78 7.58 40.38
C ALA A 29 24.02 7.26 41.21
N LEU A 30 25.00 6.58 40.61
CA LEU A 30 26.30 6.37 41.25
C LEU A 30 27.21 7.55 40.88
N CYS A 31 27.33 8.51 41.79
CA CYS A 31 28.34 9.56 41.73
C CYS A 31 29.73 8.94 41.98
N ILE A 32 30.64 9.02 41.02
CA ILE A 32 32.07 8.78 41.26
C ILE A 32 32.75 10.14 41.42
N ALA A 33 33.14 10.44 42.65
CA ALA A 33 34.00 11.57 42.99
C ALA A 33 35.45 11.28 42.57
N LEU A 34 36.07 12.26 41.91
CA LEU A 34 37.49 12.29 41.55
C LEU A 34 38.35 12.50 42.80
N LEU A 35 39.23 11.54 43.11
CA LEU A 35 40.48 11.78 43.83
C LEU A 35 41.55 10.77 43.38
N GLY A 36 42.68 11.29 42.89
CA GLY A 36 43.97 10.58 42.87
C GLY A 36 44.39 9.97 41.53
N GLU A 37 45.36 10.60 40.86
CA GLU A 37 46.20 9.96 39.86
C GLU A 37 46.90 8.73 40.48
N SER A 38 46.43 7.53 40.17
CA SER A 38 47.19 6.29 40.30
C SER A 38 46.55 5.22 39.40
N CYS A 39 47.40 4.43 38.75
CA CYS A 39 47.06 3.42 37.73
C CYS A 39 45.69 2.76 37.91
N LEU A 40 44.83 2.87 36.88
CA LEU A 40 43.69 1.95 36.72
C LEU A 40 44.24 0.50 36.75
N PRO A 41 43.71 -0.39 37.60
CA PRO A 41 44.15 -1.77 37.61
C PRO A 41 43.75 -2.40 36.28
N VAL A 42 44.70 -3.07 35.63
CA VAL A 42 44.58 -3.74 34.32
C VAL A 42 43.30 -4.59 34.20
N SER A 43 42.82 -5.15 35.31
CA SER A 43 41.56 -5.92 35.42
C SER A 43 40.28 -5.11 35.09
N ALA A 44 40.18 -3.84 35.48
CA ALA A 44 39.01 -3.02 35.18
C ALA A 44 38.98 -2.55 33.72
N ALA A 45 40.15 -2.32 33.13
CA ALA A 45 40.31 -1.99 31.71
C ALA A 45 40.03 -3.22 30.82
N GLN A 46 40.49 -4.40 31.21
CA GLN A 46 40.16 -5.67 30.54
C GLN A 46 38.65 -5.97 30.60
N ASN A 47 38.00 -5.79 31.75
CA ASN A 47 36.55 -6.01 31.87
C ASN A 47 35.72 -5.05 30.99
N LYS A 48 36.14 -3.77 30.85
CA LYS A 48 35.48 -2.83 29.94
C LYS A 48 35.67 -3.21 28.46
N LYS A 49 36.86 -3.69 28.10
CA LYS A 49 37.16 -4.16 26.74
C LYS A 49 36.36 -5.41 26.38
N ASP A 50 36.26 -6.36 27.31
CA ASP A 50 35.46 -7.59 27.16
C ASP A 50 33.96 -7.25 27.00
N LEU A 51 33.44 -6.33 27.81
CA LEU A 51 32.05 -5.87 27.68
C LEU A 51 31.78 -5.15 26.36
N LYS A 52 32.66 -4.25 25.90
CA LYS A 52 32.50 -3.57 24.60
C LYS A 52 32.48 -4.58 23.43
N THR A 53 33.32 -5.61 23.51
CA THR A 53 33.39 -6.69 22.51
C THR A 53 32.09 -7.49 22.47
N ARG A 54 31.57 -7.93 23.62
CA ARG A 54 30.29 -8.66 23.69
C ARG A 54 29.09 -7.84 23.26
N VAL A 55 29.09 -6.53 23.55
CA VAL A 55 28.03 -5.61 23.09
C VAL A 55 28.10 -5.44 21.57
N LEU A 56 29.30 -5.35 20.99
CA LEU A 56 29.50 -5.28 19.55
C LEU A 56 29.06 -6.58 18.86
N GLU A 57 29.49 -7.74 19.36
CA GLU A 57 29.08 -9.06 18.84
C GLU A 57 27.55 -9.22 18.88
N ARG A 58 26.92 -8.82 19.99
CA ARG A 58 25.45 -8.79 20.06
C ARG A 58 24.84 -7.81 19.07
N ALA A 59 25.47 -6.65 18.85
CA ALA A 59 25.00 -5.71 17.84
C ALA A 59 25.06 -6.38 16.47
N GLU A 60 26.19 -6.92 16.05
CA GLU A 60 26.39 -7.54 14.73
C GLU A 60 25.41 -8.69 14.43
N HIS A 61 25.02 -9.46 15.46
CA HIS A 61 24.20 -10.68 15.30
C HIS A 61 22.79 -10.58 15.91
N SER A 62 22.20 -9.40 16.03
CA SER A 62 20.79 -9.30 16.47
C SER A 62 20.03 -8.09 15.92
N ALA A 63 18.73 -8.30 15.65
CA ALA A 63 17.82 -7.27 15.14
C ALA A 63 17.80 -5.95 15.96
N TYR A 64 17.95 -6.04 17.29
CA TYR A 64 17.79 -4.90 18.21
C TYR A 64 19.05 -4.55 19.02
N GLY A 65 20.17 -5.22 18.78
CA GLY A 65 21.43 -4.91 19.45
C GLY A 65 21.94 -3.52 19.05
N ALA A 66 22.05 -2.61 20.01
CA ALA A 66 22.59 -1.27 19.79
C ALA A 66 24.12 -1.30 19.73
N TYR A 67 24.70 -0.54 18.81
CA TYR A 67 26.15 -0.39 18.74
C TYR A 67 26.68 0.39 19.95
N PRO A 68 27.86 0.03 20.49
CA PRO A 68 28.45 0.73 21.62
C PRO A 68 28.85 2.18 21.28
N GLU A 69 29.16 2.44 20.01
CA GLU A 69 29.46 3.76 19.45
C GLU A 69 28.62 3.98 18.18
N THR A 70 28.44 5.23 17.78
CA THR A 70 27.64 5.50 16.58
C THR A 70 28.31 4.90 15.36
N VAL A 71 27.55 4.09 14.61
CA VAL A 71 27.93 3.68 13.26
C VAL A 71 27.26 4.61 12.26
N THR A 72 28.05 5.25 11.40
CA THR A 72 27.55 6.06 10.28
C THR A 72 27.74 5.28 8.99
N TYR A 73 26.69 5.19 8.16
CA TYR A 73 26.73 4.50 6.86
C TYR A 73 26.31 5.43 5.74
N THR A 74 26.93 5.31 4.57
CA THR A 74 26.48 6.03 3.36
C THR A 74 25.26 5.37 2.75
N LEU A 75 24.29 6.18 2.32
CA LEU A 75 23.01 5.70 1.83
C LEU A 75 22.65 6.36 0.50
N GLY A 76 22.57 5.54 -0.56
CA GLY A 76 21.89 5.94 -1.78
C GLY A 76 20.38 5.80 -1.58
N LYS A 77 19.69 6.92 -1.28
CA LYS A 77 18.23 6.94 -1.08
C LYS A 77 17.51 7.62 -2.24
N ILE A 78 16.30 7.13 -2.53
CA ILE A 78 15.37 7.81 -3.43
C ILE A 78 14.71 8.97 -2.66
N ALA A 79 14.84 10.19 -3.17
CA ALA A 79 14.15 11.36 -2.62
C ALA A 79 12.68 11.41 -3.09
N GLY A 80 11.80 11.88 -2.22
CA GLY A 80 10.39 12.11 -2.55
C GLY A 80 10.12 13.49 -3.11
N THR A 81 9.00 13.63 -3.81
CA THR A 81 8.53 14.95 -4.26
C THR A 81 8.25 15.85 -3.05
N LYS A 82 8.44 17.17 -3.18
CA LYS A 82 8.21 18.16 -2.11
C LYS A 82 8.92 17.80 -0.78
N ASN A 83 10.13 17.24 -0.85
CA ASN A 83 10.87 16.78 0.33
C ASN A 83 10.05 15.80 1.19
N SER A 84 9.31 14.89 0.53
CA SER A 84 8.45 13.90 1.17
C SER A 84 7.38 14.47 2.12
N ASN A 85 6.98 15.72 1.94
CA ASN A 85 6.11 16.45 2.89
C ASN A 85 6.64 16.43 4.33
N LEU A 86 7.95 16.32 4.53
CA LEU A 86 8.56 16.35 5.86
C LEU A 86 8.18 17.64 6.61
N PRO A 87 7.90 17.57 7.93
CA PRO A 87 7.64 18.76 8.73
C PRO A 87 8.79 19.77 8.64
N VAL A 88 8.46 21.05 8.81
CA VAL A 88 9.46 22.13 8.78
C VAL A 88 10.58 21.85 9.79
N GLY A 89 11.82 21.81 9.31
CA GLY A 89 13.02 21.55 10.10
C GLY A 89 13.52 20.11 10.05
N ASP A 90 12.70 19.15 9.60
CA ASP A 90 13.13 17.79 9.35
C ASP A 90 13.82 17.65 7.99
N THR A 91 14.85 16.82 7.95
CA THR A 91 15.60 16.47 6.73
C THR A 91 15.63 14.96 6.56
N TYR A 92 16.08 14.45 5.41
CA TYR A 92 16.22 13.00 5.22
C TYR A 92 17.24 12.33 6.16
N GLU A 93 18.24 13.07 6.63
CA GLU A 93 19.21 12.60 7.62
C GLU A 93 18.79 12.88 9.08
N ASN A 94 17.84 13.81 9.29
CA ASN A 94 17.31 14.16 10.61
C ASN A 94 15.78 14.28 10.57
N ASN A 95 15.12 13.13 10.71
CA ASN A 95 13.66 13.01 10.80
C ASN A 95 13.28 11.98 11.87
N ALA A 96 11.97 11.77 12.07
CA ALA A 96 11.45 10.83 13.06
C ALA A 96 12.08 9.43 12.96
N TYR A 97 12.28 8.92 11.75
CA TYR A 97 12.85 7.60 11.52
C TYR A 97 14.33 7.55 11.88
N THR A 98 15.14 8.50 11.40
CA THR A 98 16.59 8.51 11.64
C THR A 98 16.92 8.76 13.10
N ARG A 99 16.21 9.69 13.76
CA ARG A 99 16.33 9.93 15.21
C ARG A 99 15.97 8.68 16.02
N TYR A 100 14.95 7.94 15.60
CA TYR A 100 14.53 6.71 16.27
C TYR A 100 15.58 5.60 16.13
N LEU A 101 16.09 5.37 14.91
CA LEU A 101 17.17 4.41 14.64
C LEU A 101 18.44 4.78 15.39
N LYS A 102 18.80 6.07 15.42
CA LYS A 102 19.91 6.59 16.21
C LYS A 102 19.76 6.31 17.69
N LYS A 103 18.58 6.53 18.25
CA LYS A 103 18.30 6.30 19.67
C LYS A 103 18.33 4.82 20.04
N LEU A 104 17.76 3.95 19.20
CA LEU A 104 17.58 2.53 19.51
C LEU A 104 18.81 1.70 19.17
N LEU A 105 19.42 1.94 18.02
CA LEU A 105 20.50 1.12 17.48
C LEU A 105 21.85 1.83 17.49
N ASN A 106 21.89 3.15 17.72
CA ASN A 106 23.09 3.97 17.59
C ASN A 106 23.64 4.02 16.15
N ILE A 107 22.76 4.08 15.15
CA ILE A 107 23.14 4.22 13.73
C ILE A 107 22.70 5.57 13.16
N GLN A 108 23.40 6.05 12.13
CA GLN A 108 23.09 7.28 11.43
C GLN A 108 23.36 7.11 9.93
N ASN A 109 22.37 7.35 9.07
CA ASN A 109 22.62 7.45 7.64
C ASN A 109 23.31 8.79 7.33
N LYS A 110 24.18 8.74 6.33
CA LYS A 110 24.65 9.89 5.58
C LYS A 110 24.20 9.70 4.13
N ASP A 111 23.27 10.50 3.68
CA ASP A 111 22.71 10.36 2.34
C ASP A 111 23.77 10.78 1.31
N VAL A 112 23.90 9.98 0.25
CA VAL A 112 24.79 10.27 -0.89
C VAL A 112 23.96 10.41 -2.16
N PHE A 113 24.64 10.82 -3.23
CA PHE A 113 24.04 11.35 -4.45
C PHE A 113 23.44 12.74 -4.18
N GLU A 114 24.31 13.75 -4.15
CA GLU A 114 23.89 15.14 -4.29
C GLU A 114 23.35 15.31 -5.73
N LEU A 115 22.03 15.16 -5.89
CA LEU A 115 21.34 15.34 -7.17
C LEU A 115 21.30 16.84 -7.52
N GLU A 116 22.44 17.40 -7.93
CA GLU A 116 22.52 18.71 -8.58
C GLU A 116 22.17 18.59 -10.08
N ASP A 117 21.64 19.68 -10.67
CA ASP A 117 21.41 19.90 -12.11
C ASP A 117 20.81 18.72 -12.90
N GLY A 118 19.48 18.53 -12.79
CA GLY A 118 18.70 17.71 -13.73
C GLY A 118 19.05 16.21 -13.77
N ARG A 119 20.00 15.75 -12.97
CA ARG A 119 20.40 14.35 -12.85
C ARG A 119 19.37 13.57 -12.02
N THR A 120 18.91 12.47 -12.58
CA THR A 120 17.99 11.54 -11.91
C THR A 120 18.74 10.62 -10.95
N TYR A 121 18.02 10.04 -9.99
CA TYR A 121 18.58 9.07 -9.05
C TYR A 121 19.16 7.86 -9.79
N GLU A 122 18.42 7.35 -10.78
CA GLU A 122 18.78 6.20 -11.59
C GLU A 122 20.09 6.44 -12.37
N GLN A 123 20.29 7.65 -12.90
CA GLN A 123 21.55 8.02 -13.54
C GLN A 123 22.73 8.05 -12.55
N ALA A 124 22.51 8.53 -11.32
CA ALA A 124 23.55 8.52 -10.30
C ALA A 124 23.93 7.10 -9.86
N VAL A 125 22.94 6.21 -9.75
CA VAL A 125 23.16 4.78 -9.47
C VAL A 125 23.93 4.10 -10.59
N GLU A 126 23.54 4.30 -11.85
CA GLU A 126 24.25 3.71 -13.00
C GLU A 126 25.71 4.16 -13.05
N MET A 127 25.99 5.45 -12.80
CA MET A 127 27.37 5.95 -12.70
C MET A 127 28.15 5.27 -11.57
N ALA A 128 27.56 5.16 -10.38
CA ALA A 128 28.21 4.47 -9.25
C ALA A 128 28.50 2.99 -9.55
N ILE A 129 27.63 2.32 -10.31
CA ILE A 129 27.83 0.94 -10.77
C ILE A 129 28.98 0.86 -11.79
N GLN A 130 29.07 1.82 -12.71
CA GLN A 130 30.14 1.88 -13.71
C GLN A 130 31.51 2.16 -13.06
N ASP A 131 31.54 3.08 -12.11
CA ASP A 131 32.75 3.47 -11.37
C ASP A 131 33.15 2.41 -10.32
N LYS A 132 32.27 1.45 -10.05
CA LYS A 132 32.40 0.42 -8.98
C LYS A 132 32.48 1.02 -7.57
N GLU A 133 31.88 2.19 -7.38
CA GLU A 133 31.86 2.96 -6.13
C GLU A 133 30.41 3.23 -5.69
N ILE A 134 29.69 2.17 -5.31
CA ILE A 134 28.35 2.30 -4.72
C ILE A 134 28.43 2.68 -3.22
N PRO A 135 27.39 3.29 -2.62
CA PRO A 135 27.33 3.52 -1.18
C PRO A 135 27.25 2.23 -0.37
N ASP A 136 27.47 2.34 0.94
CA ASP A 136 27.38 1.21 1.88
C ASP A 136 26.02 0.51 1.81
N VAL A 137 24.95 1.29 1.75
CA VAL A 137 23.57 0.82 1.51
C VAL A 137 23.00 1.55 0.31
N LEU A 138 22.33 0.81 -0.57
CA LEU A 138 21.72 1.35 -1.79
C LEU A 138 20.29 0.83 -1.96
N VAL A 139 19.35 1.73 -2.24
CA VAL A 139 18.01 1.36 -2.71
C VAL A 139 18.04 1.26 -4.23
N VAL A 140 17.85 0.06 -4.75
CA VAL A 140 17.85 -0.25 -6.18
C VAL A 140 16.42 -0.30 -6.68
N LYS A 141 16.15 0.36 -7.82
CA LYS A 141 14.90 0.20 -8.55
C LYS A 141 15.10 -0.87 -9.62
N GLY A 142 14.35 -1.95 -9.49
CA GLY A 142 14.19 -3.00 -10.48
C GLY A 142 15.16 -4.17 -10.42
N LEU A 143 14.64 -5.34 -10.81
CA LEU A 143 15.36 -6.62 -10.81
C LEU A 143 16.59 -6.62 -11.72
N ASP A 144 16.54 -5.94 -12.86
CA ASP A 144 17.67 -5.92 -13.82
C ASP A 144 18.91 -5.24 -13.22
N THR A 145 18.72 -4.14 -12.49
CA THR A 145 19.81 -3.45 -11.78
C THR A 145 20.37 -4.31 -10.65
N LEU A 146 19.51 -5.02 -9.91
CA LEU A 146 19.94 -5.96 -8.87
C LEU A 146 20.80 -7.09 -9.46
N LYS A 147 20.34 -7.72 -10.56
CA LYS A 147 21.09 -8.74 -11.30
C LYS A 147 22.47 -8.23 -11.69
N GLN A 148 22.54 -7.05 -12.30
CA GLN A 148 23.80 -6.43 -12.72
C GLN A 148 24.79 -6.25 -11.54
N LEU A 149 24.30 -5.82 -10.38
CA LEU A 149 25.12 -5.66 -9.17
C LEU A 149 25.66 -7.00 -8.64
N VAL A 150 24.81 -8.04 -8.65
CA VAL A 150 25.17 -9.40 -8.21
C VAL A 150 26.22 -10.02 -9.15
N GLU A 151 25.97 -9.97 -10.47
CA GLU A 151 26.89 -10.51 -11.49
C GLU A 151 28.27 -9.82 -11.46
N ARG A 152 28.30 -8.52 -11.16
CA ARG A 152 29.54 -7.75 -10.99
C ARG A 152 30.21 -7.96 -9.63
N GLY A 153 29.58 -8.71 -8.73
CA GLY A 153 30.07 -8.99 -7.39
C GLY A 153 30.19 -7.75 -6.51
N MET A 154 29.29 -6.77 -6.69
CA MET A 154 29.33 -5.48 -6.00
C MET A 154 28.56 -5.47 -4.68
N VAL A 155 27.69 -6.45 -4.45
CA VAL A 155 26.81 -6.52 -3.28
C VAL A 155 27.11 -7.75 -2.40
N GLU A 156 26.80 -7.63 -1.11
CA GLU A 156 27.06 -8.62 -0.07
C GLU A 156 26.01 -9.75 -0.05
N ASP A 157 26.39 -10.94 0.39
CA ASP A 157 25.45 -12.02 0.71
C ASP A 157 24.75 -11.70 2.04
N LEU A 158 23.45 -11.43 1.97
CA LEU A 158 22.62 -11.04 3.11
C LEU A 158 21.89 -12.21 3.76
N SER A 159 22.18 -13.46 3.38
CA SER A 159 21.49 -14.64 3.91
C SER A 159 21.62 -14.74 5.43
N SER A 160 22.84 -14.57 5.98
CA SER A 160 23.05 -14.55 7.44
C SER A 160 22.43 -13.34 8.11
N VAL A 161 22.42 -12.17 7.44
CA VAL A 161 21.78 -10.95 7.95
C VAL A 161 20.27 -11.16 8.08
N TYR A 162 19.64 -11.78 7.08
CA TYR A 162 18.23 -12.13 7.14
C TYR A 162 17.96 -13.10 8.29
N GLU A 163 18.80 -14.13 8.46
CA GLU A 163 18.58 -15.12 9.51
C GLU A 163 18.74 -14.56 10.93
N GLU A 164 19.72 -13.69 11.17
CA GLU A 164 20.09 -13.25 12.52
C GLU A 164 19.51 -11.87 12.90
N CYS A 165 19.30 -11.01 11.90
CA CYS A 165 18.92 -9.61 12.11
C CYS A 165 17.53 -9.22 11.60
N ALA A 166 16.85 -10.07 10.82
CA ALA A 166 15.41 -9.96 10.66
C ALA A 166 14.70 -10.67 11.83
N THR A 167 13.70 -10.03 12.45
CA THR A 167 12.90 -10.70 13.47
C THR A 167 11.99 -11.76 12.87
N ASP A 168 11.54 -12.71 13.70
CA ASP A 168 10.54 -13.71 13.30
C ASP A 168 9.32 -13.06 12.65
N ARG A 169 8.87 -11.90 13.14
CA ARG A 169 7.76 -11.15 12.52
C ARG A 169 8.08 -10.69 11.10
N ILE A 170 9.30 -10.18 10.85
CA ILE A 170 9.72 -9.79 9.49
C ILE A 170 9.77 -11.02 8.59
N LYS A 171 10.26 -12.16 9.09
CA LYS A 171 10.27 -13.41 8.33
C LYS A 171 8.85 -13.86 7.99
N GLU A 172 7.94 -13.87 8.97
CA GLU A 172 6.52 -14.15 8.78
C GLU A 172 5.85 -13.19 7.78
N MET A 173 6.25 -11.90 7.76
CA MET A 173 5.76 -10.93 6.77
C MET A 173 6.15 -11.38 5.36
N TYR A 174 7.41 -11.71 5.11
CA TYR A 174 7.82 -12.21 3.79
C TYR A 174 7.20 -13.57 3.44
N GLU A 175 7.15 -14.50 4.38
CA GLU A 175 6.51 -15.81 4.21
C GLU A 175 5.03 -15.69 3.82
N SER A 176 4.35 -14.61 4.25
CA SER A 176 2.96 -14.38 3.90
C SER A 176 2.73 -14.16 2.39
N TYR A 177 3.78 -13.94 1.59
CA TYR A 177 3.75 -13.82 0.13
C TYR A 177 4.15 -15.12 -0.59
N GLY A 178 4.30 -16.24 0.14
CA GLY A 178 4.95 -17.43 -0.38
C GLY A 178 6.47 -17.22 -0.53
N THR A 179 7.08 -17.76 -1.59
CA THR A 179 8.52 -17.60 -1.84
C THR A 179 8.83 -16.49 -2.84
N SER A 180 7.87 -16.10 -3.69
CA SER A 180 8.12 -15.30 -4.90
C SER A 180 8.86 -13.97 -4.65
N VAL A 181 8.53 -13.29 -3.55
CA VAL A 181 9.15 -12.01 -3.17
C VAL A 181 10.63 -12.18 -2.82
N LEU A 182 10.96 -13.10 -1.90
CA LEU A 182 12.36 -13.35 -1.51
C LEU A 182 13.15 -14.03 -2.64
N ASP A 183 12.50 -14.89 -3.41
CA ASP A 183 13.09 -15.52 -4.59
C ASP A 183 13.55 -14.48 -5.61
N SER A 184 12.83 -13.36 -5.76
CA SER A 184 13.22 -12.27 -6.67
C SER A 184 14.55 -11.62 -6.27
N ALA A 185 14.95 -11.72 -5.01
CA ALA A 185 16.20 -11.18 -4.48
C ALA A 185 17.28 -12.26 -4.24
N THR A 186 17.01 -13.51 -4.64
CA THR A 186 17.87 -14.68 -4.38
C THR A 186 18.55 -15.14 -5.66
N PHE A 187 19.88 -15.23 -5.61
CA PHE A 187 20.72 -15.67 -6.74
C PHE A 187 21.66 -16.78 -6.25
N ASP A 188 21.75 -17.89 -6.98
CA ASP A 188 22.56 -19.05 -6.60
C ASP A 188 22.34 -19.54 -5.15
N GLY A 189 21.08 -19.45 -4.68
CA GLY A 189 20.69 -19.87 -3.32
C GLY A 189 21.08 -18.90 -2.21
N LYS A 190 21.53 -17.68 -2.53
CA LYS A 190 21.91 -16.63 -1.58
C LYS A 190 21.03 -15.41 -1.75
N LEU A 191 20.60 -14.82 -0.64
CA LEU A 191 19.82 -13.59 -0.64
C LEU A 191 20.76 -12.39 -0.80
N TYR A 192 20.52 -11.53 -1.79
CA TYR A 192 21.38 -10.37 -2.08
C TYR A 192 20.71 -9.01 -1.79
N ALA A 193 19.42 -9.01 -1.49
CA ALA A 193 18.68 -7.80 -1.16
C ALA A 193 17.51 -8.08 -0.22
N PHE A 194 17.05 -7.04 0.49
CA PHE A 194 15.72 -7.02 1.07
C PHE A 194 14.74 -6.37 0.08
N PRO A 195 13.79 -7.12 -0.49
CA PRO A 195 12.80 -6.57 -1.40
C PRO A 195 11.71 -5.77 -0.68
N ASP A 196 11.09 -4.83 -1.38
CA ASP A 196 9.83 -4.20 -0.97
C ASP A 196 8.69 -5.22 -0.86
N THR A 197 7.55 -4.84 -0.31
CA THR A 197 6.33 -5.65 -0.27
C THR A 197 5.09 -4.80 -0.50
N GLU A 198 4.17 -5.32 -1.32
CA GLU A 198 2.89 -4.69 -1.64
C GLU A 198 1.72 -5.53 -1.11
N ILE A 199 0.95 -4.97 -0.18
CA ILE A 199 -0.12 -5.70 0.50
C ILE A 199 -1.35 -5.90 -0.41
N ASP A 200 -2.19 -6.86 -0.06
CA ASP A 200 -3.51 -7.01 -0.68
C ASP A 200 -4.44 -5.86 -0.27
N HIS A 201 -4.88 -5.09 -1.26
CA HIS A 201 -5.90 -4.05 -1.10
C HIS A 201 -7.32 -4.54 -1.38
N GLY A 202 -7.49 -5.80 -1.78
CA GLY A 202 -8.75 -6.42 -2.15
C GLY A 202 -9.40 -5.84 -3.40
N SER A 203 -10.54 -6.41 -3.77
CA SER A 203 -11.34 -5.96 -4.92
C SER A 203 -11.92 -4.56 -4.71
N MET A 204 -12.20 -3.86 -5.82
CA MET A 204 -13.00 -2.64 -5.76
C MET A 204 -14.45 -2.97 -5.37
N LEU A 205 -15.05 -2.05 -4.61
CA LEU A 205 -16.43 -2.11 -4.14
C LEU A 205 -17.27 -1.11 -4.93
N LEU A 206 -18.55 -1.40 -5.10
CA LEU A 206 -19.52 -0.41 -5.54
C LEU A 206 -19.97 0.40 -4.32
N TRP A 207 -19.63 1.69 -4.30
CA TRP A 207 -20.13 2.63 -3.31
C TRP A 207 -21.38 3.32 -3.85
N LEU A 208 -22.52 3.13 -3.19
CA LEU A 208 -23.81 3.71 -3.59
C LEU A 208 -24.33 4.73 -2.58
N ARG A 209 -25.05 5.74 -3.06
CA ARG A 209 -25.87 6.66 -2.27
C ARG A 209 -27.05 5.92 -1.65
N SER A 210 -26.85 5.42 -0.42
CA SER A 210 -27.87 4.71 0.33
C SER A 210 -29.04 5.59 0.77
N ASP A 211 -28.82 6.90 0.91
CA ASP A 211 -29.88 7.87 1.15
C ASP A 211 -30.82 8.01 -0.06
N TRP A 212 -30.29 7.97 -1.29
CA TRP A 212 -31.10 7.95 -2.50
C TRP A 212 -31.90 6.65 -2.64
N MET A 213 -31.31 5.51 -2.29
CA MET A 213 -32.05 4.24 -2.25
C MET A 213 -33.19 4.26 -1.24
N GLU A 214 -32.97 4.84 -0.04
CA GLU A 214 -34.01 4.96 0.99
C GLU A 214 -35.16 5.87 0.52
N GLU A 215 -34.85 6.98 -0.15
CA GLU A 215 -35.86 7.89 -0.71
C GLU A 215 -36.73 7.21 -1.78
N LEU A 216 -36.12 6.39 -2.64
CA LEU A 216 -36.82 5.62 -3.67
C LEU A 216 -37.47 4.33 -3.15
N GLY A 217 -37.21 3.93 -1.89
CA GLY A 217 -37.71 2.68 -1.31
C GLY A 217 -37.09 1.42 -1.93
N LEU A 218 -35.86 1.52 -2.43
CA LEU A 218 -35.15 0.43 -3.10
C LEU A 218 -34.49 -0.52 -2.11
N ALA A 219 -34.45 -1.81 -2.48
CA ALA A 219 -33.70 -2.82 -1.73
C ALA A 219 -32.20 -2.68 -1.98
N GLU A 220 -31.38 -3.22 -1.07
CA GLU A 220 -29.93 -3.26 -1.27
C GLU A 220 -29.56 -4.30 -2.35
N PRO A 221 -28.62 -3.99 -3.26
CA PRO A 221 -28.25 -4.90 -4.35
C PRO A 221 -27.39 -6.07 -3.84
N THR A 222 -27.61 -7.22 -4.44
CA THR A 222 -26.84 -8.46 -4.20
C THR A 222 -26.09 -8.95 -5.43
N THR A 223 -26.39 -8.38 -6.61
CA THR A 223 -25.72 -8.68 -7.88
C THR A 223 -25.29 -7.39 -8.59
N MET A 224 -24.35 -7.51 -9.53
CA MET A 224 -23.91 -6.37 -10.35
C MET A 224 -25.07 -5.73 -11.11
N ASP A 225 -25.93 -6.53 -11.74
CA ASP A 225 -27.08 -6.05 -12.51
C ASP A 225 -28.09 -5.30 -11.64
N GLU A 226 -28.41 -5.80 -10.43
CA GLU A 226 -29.25 -5.07 -9.48
C GLU A 226 -28.61 -3.73 -9.08
N GLY A 227 -27.29 -3.71 -8.89
CA GLY A 227 -26.54 -2.50 -8.60
C GLY A 227 -26.57 -1.48 -9.73
N MET A 228 -26.52 -1.92 -10.99
CA MET A 228 -26.61 -1.05 -12.16
C MET A 228 -28.06 -0.55 -12.38
N GLU A 229 -29.07 -1.38 -12.13
CA GLU A 229 -30.49 -1.01 -12.21
C GLU A 229 -30.88 0.04 -11.16
N ILE A 230 -30.57 -0.22 -9.89
CA ILE A 230 -29.87 0.72 -9.02
C ILE A 230 -29.70 2.17 -9.50
N ILE A 231 -28.53 2.34 -10.11
CA ILE A 231 -27.95 3.58 -10.58
C ILE A 231 -28.78 4.16 -11.73
N ARG A 232 -29.34 3.31 -12.60
CA ARG A 232 -30.25 3.73 -13.67
C ARG A 232 -31.44 4.51 -13.09
N GLN A 233 -32.07 4.00 -12.04
CA GLN A 233 -33.18 4.69 -11.37
C GLN A 233 -32.75 6.01 -10.73
N PHE A 234 -31.51 6.12 -10.22
CA PHE A 234 -31.01 7.41 -9.75
C PHE A 234 -31.00 8.47 -10.85
N VAL A 235 -30.55 8.09 -12.05
CA VAL A 235 -30.51 8.99 -13.21
C VAL A 235 -31.93 9.34 -13.68
N GLU A 236 -32.82 8.34 -13.81
CA GLU A 236 -34.20 8.55 -14.27
C GLU A 236 -35.02 9.47 -13.35
N GLN A 237 -34.81 9.36 -12.05
CA GLN A 237 -35.50 10.18 -11.05
C GLN A 237 -34.79 11.51 -10.78
N ASP A 238 -33.64 11.76 -11.43
CA ASP A 238 -32.80 12.93 -11.24
C ASP A 238 -32.55 13.23 -9.75
N MET A 239 -32.01 12.24 -9.01
CA MET A 239 -31.84 12.32 -7.55
C MET A 239 -30.96 13.47 -7.03
N ALA A 240 -30.12 14.06 -7.87
CA ALA A 240 -29.36 15.28 -7.57
C ALA A 240 -30.12 16.58 -7.92
N GLY A 241 -31.18 16.49 -8.73
CA GLY A 241 -31.96 17.61 -9.25
C GLY A 241 -31.27 18.39 -10.38
N ASP A 242 -32.03 19.30 -10.99
CA ASP A 242 -31.61 20.19 -12.09
C ASP A 242 -31.02 19.47 -13.32
N ASN A 243 -31.38 18.20 -13.57
CA ASN A 243 -30.78 17.33 -14.57
C ASN A 243 -29.25 17.19 -14.41
N LYS A 244 -28.76 17.24 -13.16
CA LYS A 244 -27.33 17.11 -12.84
C LYS A 244 -26.96 15.72 -12.37
N THR A 245 -27.92 14.81 -12.24
CA THR A 245 -27.65 13.48 -11.70
C THR A 245 -26.74 12.70 -12.62
N ILE A 246 -25.65 12.20 -12.04
CA ILE A 246 -24.72 11.29 -12.69
C ILE A 246 -24.88 9.93 -12.03
N GLY A 247 -25.11 8.90 -12.83
CA GLY A 247 -25.27 7.54 -12.35
C GLY A 247 -24.01 7.06 -11.62
N ILE A 248 -22.98 6.73 -12.39
CA ILE A 248 -21.68 6.30 -11.86
C ILE A 248 -20.54 7.19 -12.37
N ALA A 249 -19.62 7.55 -11.48
CA ALA A 249 -18.37 8.20 -11.87
C ALA A 249 -17.45 7.17 -12.55
N CYS A 250 -17.10 7.43 -13.82
CA CYS A 250 -16.30 6.53 -14.64
C CYS A 250 -15.11 7.29 -15.25
N SER A 251 -13.91 6.72 -15.09
CA SER A 251 -12.68 7.21 -15.73
C SER A 251 -12.60 6.75 -17.19
N THR A 252 -11.72 7.40 -17.97
CA THR A 252 -11.27 6.90 -19.28
C THR A 252 -10.14 5.88 -19.15
N ASP A 253 -9.49 5.83 -17.99
CA ASP A 253 -8.65 4.72 -17.56
C ASP A 253 -9.58 3.65 -16.98
N LEU A 254 -10.10 2.79 -17.86
CA LEU A 254 -11.11 1.78 -17.51
C LEU A 254 -10.60 0.76 -16.49
N MET A 255 -9.27 0.59 -16.40
CA MET A 255 -8.59 -0.24 -15.41
C MET A 255 -7.88 0.62 -14.38
N SER A 256 -8.05 0.28 -13.11
CA SER A 256 -7.49 1.02 -11.99
C SER A 256 -6.24 0.31 -11.45
N GLU A 257 -5.11 1.01 -11.43
CA GLU A 257 -3.96 0.61 -10.60
C GLU A 257 -4.31 0.60 -9.10
N SER A 258 -3.42 0.05 -8.27
CA SER A 258 -3.63 -0.17 -6.83
C SER A 258 -4.07 1.07 -6.04
N SER A 259 -3.77 2.27 -6.53
CA SER A 259 -4.08 3.55 -5.89
C SER A 259 -5.17 4.41 -6.54
N SER A 260 -5.89 3.91 -7.55
CA SER A 260 -6.93 4.71 -8.24
C SER A 260 -8.38 4.36 -7.85
N THR A 261 -9.30 5.26 -8.21
CA THR A 261 -10.76 5.10 -8.14
C THR A 261 -11.37 5.37 -9.51
N TYR A 262 -12.66 5.06 -9.68
CA TYR A 262 -13.44 5.35 -10.91
C TYR A 262 -13.15 4.45 -12.11
N GLY A 263 -12.22 3.49 -12.00
CA GLY A 263 -12.12 2.38 -12.95
C GLY A 263 -13.33 1.45 -12.87
N VAL A 264 -13.49 0.59 -13.87
CA VAL A 264 -14.61 -0.35 -13.99
C VAL A 264 -14.16 -1.81 -13.80
N ASP A 265 -13.03 -2.03 -13.12
CA ASP A 265 -12.44 -3.33 -12.80
C ASP A 265 -13.43 -4.37 -12.26
N PRO A 266 -14.44 -4.02 -11.42
CA PRO A 266 -15.42 -5.00 -10.95
C PRO A 266 -16.26 -5.61 -12.07
N ILE A 267 -16.52 -4.87 -13.17
CA ILE A 267 -17.25 -5.38 -14.33
C ILE A 267 -16.39 -6.41 -15.06
N PHE A 268 -15.11 -6.11 -15.30
CA PHE A 268 -14.18 -7.07 -15.89
C PHE A 268 -13.99 -8.31 -15.01
N THR A 269 -13.82 -8.10 -13.70
CA THR A 269 -13.66 -9.19 -12.71
C THR A 269 -14.89 -10.10 -12.70
N GLU A 270 -16.11 -9.54 -12.72
CA GLU A 270 -17.34 -10.34 -12.75
C GLU A 270 -17.48 -11.14 -14.06
N MET A 271 -16.91 -10.65 -15.16
CA MET A 271 -16.83 -11.40 -16.42
C MET A 271 -15.68 -12.41 -16.46
N GLY A 272 -14.80 -12.43 -15.45
CA GLY A 272 -13.64 -13.31 -15.38
C GLY A 272 -12.46 -12.83 -16.22
N SER A 273 -12.31 -11.50 -16.38
CA SER A 273 -11.19 -10.87 -17.07
C SER A 273 -10.39 -9.96 -16.12
N MET A 274 -9.15 -9.68 -16.52
CA MET A 274 -8.27 -8.70 -15.90
C MET A 274 -7.45 -7.98 -17.01
N PRO A 275 -8.05 -7.02 -17.73
CA PRO A 275 -7.32 -6.25 -18.74
C PRO A 275 -6.08 -5.57 -18.14
N GLY A 276 -5.06 -5.36 -18.96
CA GLY A 276 -3.77 -4.83 -18.51
C GLY A 276 -2.86 -5.83 -17.80
N LYS A 277 -3.33 -7.05 -17.49
CA LYS A 277 -2.56 -8.08 -16.77
C LYS A 277 -2.32 -9.33 -17.60
N TRP A 278 -1.20 -10.01 -17.36
CA TRP A 278 -0.97 -11.37 -17.83
C TRP A 278 -1.71 -12.35 -16.93
N ILE A 279 -2.46 -13.27 -17.54
CA ILE A 279 -3.33 -14.24 -16.88
C ILE A 279 -2.80 -15.64 -17.19
N LEU A 280 -2.69 -16.48 -16.16
CA LEU A 280 -2.48 -17.91 -16.31
C LEU A 280 -3.83 -18.61 -16.48
N GLN A 281 -3.99 -19.33 -17.58
CA GLN A 281 -5.18 -20.15 -17.85
C GLN A 281 -5.08 -21.53 -17.20
N ASP A 282 -6.22 -22.20 -17.08
CA ASP A 282 -6.32 -23.54 -16.48
C ASP A 282 -5.51 -24.61 -17.22
N ASP A 283 -5.23 -24.42 -18.51
CA ASP A 283 -4.40 -25.32 -19.32
C ASP A 283 -2.89 -25.05 -19.20
N GLY A 284 -2.50 -24.07 -18.38
CA GLY A 284 -1.12 -23.64 -18.17
C GLY A 284 -0.62 -22.61 -19.18
N SER A 285 -1.45 -22.19 -20.14
CA SER A 285 -1.09 -21.13 -21.09
C SER A 285 -1.23 -19.74 -20.47
N VAL A 286 -0.37 -18.83 -20.89
CA VAL A 286 -0.40 -17.41 -20.51
C VAL A 286 -1.07 -16.61 -21.61
N VAL A 287 -1.99 -15.74 -21.23
CA VAL A 287 -2.67 -14.80 -22.14
C VAL A 287 -2.65 -13.40 -21.57
N TYR A 288 -2.63 -12.40 -22.46
CA TYR A 288 -2.85 -11.02 -22.05
C TYR A 288 -4.35 -10.77 -21.84
N GLY A 289 -4.76 -10.31 -20.65
CA GLY A 289 -6.17 -10.22 -20.26
C GLY A 289 -7.02 -9.37 -21.19
N SER A 290 -6.44 -8.33 -21.77
CA SER A 290 -7.15 -7.38 -22.66
C SER A 290 -7.63 -8.01 -23.97
N VAL A 291 -7.00 -9.10 -24.43
CA VAL A 291 -7.35 -9.76 -25.69
C VAL A 291 -8.25 -11.00 -25.51
N THR A 292 -8.79 -11.20 -24.31
CA THR A 292 -9.66 -12.35 -23.99
C THR A 292 -11.11 -12.11 -24.42
N SER A 293 -11.86 -13.18 -24.68
CA SER A 293 -13.31 -13.10 -24.94
C SER A 293 -14.10 -12.50 -23.79
N GLN A 294 -13.66 -12.71 -22.55
CA GLN A 294 -14.28 -12.17 -21.33
C GLN A 294 -14.16 -10.64 -21.31
N THR A 295 -13.06 -10.08 -21.82
CA THR A 295 -12.92 -8.63 -22.02
C THR A 295 -13.89 -8.12 -23.06
N ARG A 296 -14.04 -8.82 -24.19
CA ARG A 296 -15.05 -8.45 -25.21
C ARG A 296 -16.45 -8.38 -24.59
N ASP A 297 -16.85 -9.39 -23.83
CA ASP A 297 -18.17 -9.46 -23.23
C ASP A 297 -18.37 -8.35 -22.17
N ALA A 298 -17.31 -8.01 -21.41
CA ALA A 298 -17.34 -6.86 -20.50
C ALA A 298 -17.48 -5.51 -21.22
N LEU A 299 -16.81 -5.32 -22.37
CA LEU A 299 -16.96 -4.11 -23.19
C LEU A 299 -18.38 -3.97 -23.76
N ALA A 300 -19.02 -5.08 -24.13
CA ALA A 300 -20.41 -5.10 -24.56
C ALA A 300 -21.35 -4.62 -23.44
N TYR A 301 -21.12 -5.09 -22.21
CA TYR A 301 -21.88 -4.65 -21.04
C TYR A 301 -21.62 -3.17 -20.71
N LEU A 302 -20.37 -2.71 -20.75
CA LEU A 302 -20.03 -1.30 -20.57
C LEU A 302 -20.71 -0.40 -21.60
N HIS A 303 -20.79 -0.83 -22.85
CA HIS A 303 -21.55 -0.13 -23.89
C HIS A 303 -23.04 -0.05 -23.55
N GLU A 304 -23.65 -1.12 -23.04
CA GLU A 304 -25.04 -1.09 -22.56
C GLU A 304 -25.23 -0.09 -21.41
N LEU A 305 -24.30 -0.03 -20.45
CA LEU A 305 -24.35 0.95 -19.36
C LEU A 305 -24.23 2.39 -19.87
N TYR A 306 -23.45 2.62 -20.93
CA TYR A 306 -23.34 3.92 -21.60
C TYR A 306 -24.64 4.32 -22.31
N GLU A 307 -25.21 3.42 -23.13
CA GLU A 307 -26.48 3.68 -23.85
C GLU A 307 -27.65 3.92 -22.89
N ASN A 308 -27.67 3.23 -21.75
CA ASN A 308 -28.69 3.40 -20.70
C ASN A 308 -28.44 4.62 -19.80
N GLY A 309 -27.40 5.43 -20.06
CA GLY A 309 -27.10 6.66 -19.31
C GLY A 309 -26.59 6.44 -17.89
N ILE A 310 -26.26 5.20 -17.51
CA ILE A 310 -25.65 4.86 -16.22
C ILE A 310 -24.24 5.46 -16.18
N ILE A 311 -23.47 5.23 -17.24
CA ILE A 311 -22.23 5.96 -17.52
C ILE A 311 -22.60 7.27 -18.22
N ASP A 312 -22.06 8.39 -17.72
CA ASP A 312 -22.32 9.72 -18.28
C ASP A 312 -21.94 9.77 -19.78
N SER A 313 -22.85 10.27 -20.61
CA SER A 313 -22.59 10.55 -22.04
C SER A 313 -21.31 11.35 -22.31
N ARG A 314 -20.87 12.17 -21.33
CA ARG A 314 -19.65 12.98 -21.38
C ARG A 314 -18.44 12.33 -20.72
N PHE A 315 -18.45 11.04 -20.37
CA PHE A 315 -17.37 10.40 -19.60
C PHE A 315 -15.98 10.55 -20.26
N LEU A 316 -15.90 10.57 -21.59
CA LEU A 316 -14.65 10.82 -22.33
C LEU A 316 -14.03 12.20 -22.06
N LEU A 317 -14.80 13.16 -21.56
CA LEU A 317 -14.35 14.50 -21.19
C LEU A 317 -14.07 14.64 -19.68
N ARG A 318 -14.26 13.57 -18.90
CA ARG A 318 -14.08 13.59 -17.45
C ARG A 318 -12.64 13.24 -17.10
N LYS A 319 -11.93 14.20 -16.53
CA LYS A 319 -10.68 13.94 -15.81
C LYS A 319 -10.98 13.64 -14.34
N THR A 320 -10.01 13.07 -13.64
CA THR A 320 -10.11 12.74 -12.21
C THR A 320 -10.59 13.94 -11.38
N GLU A 321 -10.09 15.16 -11.65
CA GLU A 321 -10.51 16.35 -10.91
C GLU A 321 -11.99 16.71 -11.17
N ASN A 322 -12.50 16.40 -12.37
CA ASN A 322 -13.91 16.59 -12.68
C ASN A 322 -14.78 15.57 -11.95
N LEU A 323 -14.33 14.31 -11.88
CA LEU A 323 -15.01 13.24 -11.15
C LEU A 323 -15.04 13.55 -9.64
N ASP A 324 -13.90 13.94 -9.06
CA ASP A 324 -13.80 14.38 -7.67
C ASP A 324 -14.74 15.54 -7.36
N GLN A 325 -14.83 16.52 -8.27
CA GLN A 325 -15.75 17.65 -8.12
C GLN A 325 -17.22 17.20 -8.16
N MET A 326 -17.59 16.23 -9.01
CA MET A 326 -18.95 15.69 -9.05
C MET A 326 -19.35 15.00 -7.74
N ILE A 327 -18.40 14.28 -7.12
CA ILE A 327 -18.57 13.71 -5.77
C ILE A 327 -18.74 14.83 -4.75
N ALA A 328 -17.84 15.83 -4.76
CA ALA A 328 -17.88 16.95 -3.83
C ALA A 328 -19.19 17.75 -3.92
N ASP A 329 -19.72 17.93 -5.14
CA ASP A 329 -20.98 18.61 -5.43
C ASP A 329 -22.21 17.76 -5.09
N GLY A 330 -22.04 16.48 -4.78
CA GLY A 330 -23.13 15.56 -4.42
C GLY A 330 -24.02 15.14 -5.60
N THR A 331 -23.51 15.27 -6.83
CA THR A 331 -24.25 15.00 -8.08
C THR A 331 -24.18 13.55 -8.54
N CYS A 332 -23.26 12.77 -7.98
CA CYS A 332 -23.03 11.38 -8.37
C CYS A 332 -23.71 10.39 -7.41
N GLY A 333 -24.34 9.35 -7.98
CA GLY A 333 -25.02 8.29 -7.23
C GLY A 333 -24.14 7.11 -6.85
N ALA A 334 -23.06 6.88 -7.60
CA ALA A 334 -22.23 5.69 -7.46
C ALA A 334 -20.75 5.90 -7.83
N VAL A 335 -19.87 5.13 -7.21
CA VAL A 335 -18.44 5.06 -7.53
C VAL A 335 -17.96 3.62 -7.35
N PHE A 336 -17.20 3.10 -8.31
CA PHE A 336 -16.31 1.97 -8.03
C PHE A 336 -15.02 2.48 -7.35
N GLY A 337 -14.72 1.91 -6.19
CA GLY A 337 -13.54 2.33 -5.42
C GLY A 337 -13.12 1.30 -4.39
N LYS A 338 -11.85 1.30 -4.04
CA LYS A 338 -11.28 0.43 -3.00
C LYS A 338 -11.86 0.75 -1.61
N TRP A 339 -11.51 -0.08 -0.63
CA TRP A 339 -11.96 0.07 0.76
C TRP A 339 -11.65 1.45 1.39
N TRP A 340 -10.64 2.16 0.89
CA TRP A 340 -10.23 3.47 1.37
C TRP A 340 -10.98 4.65 0.74
N ALA A 341 -11.85 4.42 -0.27
CA ALA A 341 -12.63 5.46 -0.95
C ALA A 341 -13.41 6.42 -0.03
N PRO A 342 -13.88 6.00 1.17
CA PRO A 342 -14.47 6.93 2.13
C PRO A 342 -13.53 8.07 2.54
N ASN A 343 -12.22 7.83 2.61
CA ASN A 343 -11.24 8.86 2.97
C ASN A 343 -11.11 9.89 1.86
N ASN A 344 -11.01 9.43 0.62
CA ASN A 344 -10.97 10.22 -0.60
C ASN A 344 -11.47 9.32 -1.74
N PRO A 345 -12.43 9.72 -2.58
CA PRO A 345 -13.08 11.04 -2.67
C PRO A 345 -14.32 11.22 -1.79
N LEU A 346 -14.93 10.14 -1.25
CA LEU A 346 -16.33 10.19 -0.82
C LEU A 346 -16.60 11.13 0.37
N SER A 347 -15.62 11.31 1.26
CA SER A 347 -15.74 12.27 2.38
C SER A 347 -15.94 13.71 1.92
N SER A 348 -15.57 14.06 0.68
CA SER A 348 -15.73 15.41 0.14
C SER A 348 -17.21 15.80 -0.06
N THR A 349 -18.08 14.83 -0.31
CA THR A 349 -19.54 15.02 -0.51
C THR A 349 -20.19 15.80 0.63
N SER A 350 -19.70 15.62 1.86
CA SER A 350 -20.27 16.27 3.05
C SER A 350 -20.15 17.80 3.02
N ARG A 351 -19.33 18.37 2.12
CA ARG A 351 -19.16 19.83 1.99
C ARG A 351 -20.34 20.50 1.28
N ALA A 352 -20.91 19.86 0.26
CA ALA A 352 -22.05 20.38 -0.48
C ALA A 352 -23.37 19.73 -0.06
N ASN A 353 -23.33 18.48 0.42
CA ASN A 353 -24.51 17.70 0.81
C ASN A 353 -24.25 16.94 2.13
N GLU A 354 -24.57 17.58 3.26
CA GLU A 354 -24.42 16.97 4.60
C GLU A 354 -25.32 15.72 4.82
N SER A 355 -26.31 15.48 3.96
CA SER A 355 -27.20 14.31 4.02
C SER A 355 -26.73 13.11 3.20
N ALA A 356 -25.71 13.25 2.35
CA ALA A 356 -25.23 12.14 1.54
C ALA A 356 -24.70 11.00 2.42
N VAL A 357 -25.20 9.78 2.19
CA VAL A 357 -24.77 8.58 2.92
C VAL A 357 -24.32 7.52 1.92
N TRP A 358 -23.01 7.30 1.85
CA TRP A 358 -22.42 6.25 1.02
C TRP A 358 -22.35 4.91 1.76
N LYS A 359 -22.65 3.82 1.06
CA LYS A 359 -22.51 2.45 1.57
C LYS A 359 -21.80 1.56 0.54
N PRO A 360 -20.85 0.70 0.95
CA PRO A 360 -20.15 -0.20 0.04
C PRO A 360 -20.93 -1.50 -0.20
N TYR A 361 -20.76 -2.05 -1.40
CA TYR A 361 -21.27 -3.35 -1.83
C TYR A 361 -20.16 -4.10 -2.59
N LEU A 362 -19.92 -5.36 -2.23
CA LEU A 362 -19.11 -6.28 -3.00
C LEU A 362 -20.05 -7.09 -3.87
N LEU A 363 -20.13 -6.75 -5.16
CA LEU A 363 -21.07 -7.36 -6.11
C LEU A 363 -20.39 -8.32 -7.09
N THR A 364 -19.06 -8.46 -6.99
CA THR A 364 -18.32 -9.49 -7.72
C THR A 364 -18.42 -10.81 -6.97
N ASN A 365 -18.90 -11.85 -7.63
CA ASN A 365 -19.10 -13.17 -7.02
C ASN A 365 -18.08 -14.21 -7.49
N LYS A 366 -17.32 -13.90 -8.55
CA LYS A 366 -16.26 -14.77 -9.05
C LYS A 366 -14.94 -14.51 -8.34
N LYS A 367 -14.18 -15.59 -8.11
CA LYS A 367 -12.78 -15.49 -7.72
C LYS A 367 -12.02 -14.77 -8.84
N GLN A 368 -11.08 -13.89 -8.46
CA GLN A 368 -10.20 -13.27 -9.43
C GLN A 368 -9.40 -14.36 -10.19
N VAL A 369 -9.08 -14.07 -11.45
CA VAL A 369 -8.19 -14.92 -12.26
C VAL A 369 -6.77 -14.90 -11.68
N GLN A 370 -6.00 -15.96 -11.93
CA GLN A 370 -4.60 -15.99 -11.51
C GLN A 370 -3.77 -15.10 -12.45
N THR A 371 -3.20 -14.04 -11.91
CA THR A 371 -2.31 -13.14 -12.67
C THR A 371 -0.85 -13.48 -12.46
N LEU A 372 -0.02 -12.99 -13.37
CA LEU A 372 1.43 -13.00 -13.24
C LEU A 372 1.98 -11.61 -12.94
N GLU A 373 3.12 -11.53 -12.25
CA GLU A 373 3.77 -10.29 -11.82
C GLU A 373 5.25 -10.25 -12.25
N SER A 374 5.69 -9.05 -12.61
CA SER A 374 7.08 -8.73 -12.92
C SER A 374 7.69 -8.04 -11.72
N TYR A 375 8.91 -8.41 -11.36
CA TYR A 375 9.64 -7.73 -10.29
C TYR A 375 10.55 -6.61 -10.81
N LYS A 376 10.37 -6.20 -12.08
CA LYS A 376 11.20 -5.18 -12.72
C LYS A 376 11.05 -3.77 -12.17
N ASP A 377 9.93 -3.46 -11.52
CA ASP A 377 9.72 -2.15 -10.90
C ASP A 377 9.86 -2.16 -9.37
N TRP A 378 10.16 -3.32 -8.78
CA TRP A 378 10.28 -3.47 -7.33
C TRP A 378 11.52 -2.76 -6.79
N LEU A 379 11.44 -2.34 -5.53
CA LEU A 379 12.57 -1.77 -4.82
C LEU A 379 13.31 -2.86 -4.04
N TYR A 380 14.64 -2.77 -4.06
CA TYR A 380 15.54 -3.71 -3.40
C TYR A 380 16.59 -2.96 -2.59
N VAL A 381 16.74 -3.30 -1.32
CA VAL A 381 17.80 -2.73 -0.48
C VAL A 381 18.99 -3.67 -0.50
N VAL A 382 20.10 -3.20 -1.08
CA VAL A 382 21.36 -3.95 -1.16
C VAL A 382 22.41 -3.33 -0.25
N VAL A 383 23.43 -4.12 0.09
CA VAL A 383 24.61 -3.66 0.83
C VAL A 383 25.84 -3.84 -0.06
N ARG A 384 26.72 -2.84 -0.10
CA ARG A 384 28.00 -2.94 -0.79
C ARG A 384 28.85 -4.08 -0.22
N LYS A 385 29.42 -4.88 -1.12
CA LYS A 385 30.31 -5.97 -0.75
C LYS A 385 31.50 -5.47 0.07
N GLY A 386 31.80 -6.18 1.15
CA GLY A 386 32.90 -5.88 2.07
C GLY A 386 32.63 -4.68 2.99
N TYR A 387 31.41 -4.15 3.03
CA TYR A 387 31.03 -3.21 4.10
C TYR A 387 31.09 -3.92 5.46
N GLU A 388 31.57 -3.22 6.49
CA GLU A 388 31.84 -3.80 7.80
C GLU A 388 30.58 -4.11 8.61
N HIS A 389 29.43 -3.51 8.25
CA HIS A 389 28.17 -3.62 9.00
C HIS A 389 26.96 -3.97 8.11
N PRO A 390 26.99 -5.08 7.34
CA PRO A 390 25.89 -5.46 6.46
C PRO A 390 24.57 -5.70 7.21
N GLU A 391 24.63 -6.04 8.50
CA GLU A 391 23.48 -6.26 9.37
C GLU A 391 22.58 -5.03 9.57
N ILE A 392 23.07 -3.82 9.27
CA ILE A 392 22.32 -2.58 9.44
C ILE A 392 20.98 -2.60 8.67
N VAL A 393 20.92 -3.25 7.50
CA VAL A 393 19.68 -3.32 6.71
C VAL A 393 18.62 -4.18 7.42
N GLY A 394 18.99 -5.37 7.90
CA GLY A 394 18.08 -6.24 8.64
C GLY A 394 17.59 -5.60 9.94
N LYS A 395 18.49 -4.92 10.67
CA LYS A 395 18.16 -4.16 11.89
C LYS A 395 17.20 -3.01 11.61
N CYS A 396 17.47 -2.20 10.58
CA CYS A 396 16.60 -1.09 10.21
C CYS A 396 15.19 -1.58 9.88
N ILE A 397 15.09 -2.65 9.10
CA ILE A 397 13.81 -3.25 8.73
C ILE A 397 13.08 -3.76 9.96
N SER A 398 13.74 -4.55 10.80
CA SER A 398 13.19 -5.05 12.07
C SER A 398 12.68 -3.93 12.98
N VAL A 399 13.42 -2.82 13.11
CA VAL A 399 13.00 -1.69 13.93
C VAL A 399 11.80 -0.97 13.32
N LEU A 400 11.84 -0.64 12.03
CA LEU A 400 10.83 0.19 11.36
C LEU A 400 9.52 -0.55 11.04
N PHE A 401 9.57 -1.87 10.89
CA PHE A 401 8.41 -2.67 10.46
C PHE A 401 7.90 -3.64 11.53
N ASP A 402 8.73 -4.07 12.49
CA ASP A 402 8.27 -4.84 13.66
C ASP A 402 8.21 -3.96 14.92
N TYR A 403 9.37 -3.51 15.44
CA TYR A 403 9.44 -2.90 16.77
C TYR A 403 8.55 -1.65 16.92
N THR A 404 8.66 -0.71 15.99
CA THR A 404 7.89 0.55 16.04
C THR A 404 6.39 0.34 15.85
N ARG A 405 5.99 -0.64 15.03
CA ARG A 405 4.58 -0.92 14.71
C ARG A 405 3.89 -1.74 15.79
N TYR A 406 4.58 -2.73 16.37
CA TYR A 406 3.95 -3.76 17.22
C TYR A 406 4.43 -3.76 18.68
N GLN A 407 5.61 -3.21 18.99
CA GLN A 407 6.18 -3.30 20.34
C GLN A 407 6.21 -1.95 21.07
N ASP A 408 6.64 -0.87 20.40
CA ASP A 408 6.81 0.42 21.05
C ASP A 408 5.52 1.25 21.06
N ARG A 409 4.95 1.38 22.26
CA ARG A 409 3.75 2.22 22.49
C ARG A 409 4.05 3.72 22.49
N ASN A 410 5.32 4.12 22.42
CA ASN A 410 5.79 5.50 22.56
C ASN A 410 6.55 6.03 21.33
N ALA A 411 6.41 5.41 20.15
CA ALA A 411 6.93 5.93 18.87
C ALA A 411 6.11 7.13 18.35
N SER A 412 5.83 8.13 19.20
CA SER A 412 4.88 9.22 18.93
C SER A 412 5.26 10.03 17.70
N GLU A 413 6.54 10.33 17.50
CA GLU A 413 7.01 11.14 16.38
C GLU A 413 6.80 10.44 15.02
N ILE A 414 7.02 9.12 14.98
CA ILE A 414 6.73 8.29 13.79
C ILE A 414 5.21 8.21 13.58
N ASN A 415 4.42 8.07 14.65
CA ASN A 415 2.96 8.06 14.57
C ASN A 415 2.39 9.39 14.04
N ASP A 416 3.01 10.51 14.38
CA ASP A 416 2.61 11.83 13.90
C ASP A 416 2.85 11.99 12.39
N TYR A 417 3.91 11.39 11.84
CA TYR A 417 4.18 11.40 10.39
C TYR A 417 3.06 10.76 9.57
N PHE A 418 2.46 9.67 10.06
CA PHE A 418 1.28 9.08 9.43
C PHE A 418 0.09 10.05 9.42
N SER A 419 -0.10 10.79 10.52
CA SER A 419 -1.19 11.78 10.63
C SER A 419 -0.98 13.00 9.75
N LEU A 420 0.27 13.34 9.45
CA LEU A 420 0.67 14.47 8.60
C LEU A 420 0.79 14.10 7.12
N ASN A 421 0.52 12.84 6.76
CA ASN A 421 0.68 12.34 5.39
C ASN A 421 2.10 12.55 4.83
N VAL A 422 3.11 12.34 5.69
CA VAL A 422 4.52 12.31 5.29
C VAL A 422 4.73 11.12 4.34
N ASP A 423 5.35 11.40 3.20
CA ASP A 423 5.58 10.41 2.15
C ASP A 423 6.58 9.33 2.63
N PRO A 424 6.32 8.04 2.34
CA PRO A 424 7.20 6.92 2.70
C PRO A 424 8.68 7.08 2.36
N LYS A 425 9.04 7.85 1.32
CA LYS A 425 10.42 8.17 0.92
C LYS A 425 11.19 8.98 1.97
N ALA A 426 10.50 9.50 2.99
CA ALA A 426 11.11 10.02 4.21
C ALA A 426 11.92 8.96 4.98
N ARG A 427 11.56 7.67 4.85
CA ARG A 427 12.31 6.56 5.46
C ARG A 427 13.70 6.45 4.82
N PRO A 428 14.74 6.03 5.56
CA PRO A 428 16.07 5.84 5.00
C PRO A 428 16.08 4.87 3.81
N MET A 429 15.59 3.65 3.98
CA MET A 429 15.72 2.57 2.97
C MET A 429 14.55 2.49 1.97
N ASN A 430 13.63 3.46 1.98
CA ASN A 430 12.50 3.60 1.04
C ASN A 430 11.82 2.29 0.54
N ILE A 431 11.64 1.31 1.42
CA ILE A 431 10.81 0.13 1.16
C ILE A 431 9.65 0.09 2.17
N ASN A 432 8.71 -0.81 1.92
CA ASN A 432 7.70 -1.27 2.84
C ASN A 432 7.88 -2.78 3.11
N VAL A 433 7.74 -3.17 4.38
CA VAL A 433 7.69 -4.59 4.78
C VAL A 433 6.45 -4.77 5.65
N ASP A 434 5.48 -5.53 5.17
CA ASP A 434 4.24 -5.84 5.88
C ASP A 434 3.69 -7.19 5.42
N TYR A 435 2.74 -7.75 6.17
CA TYR A 435 2.04 -8.97 5.76
C TYR A 435 1.18 -8.71 4.52
N TRP A 436 1.11 -9.68 3.61
CA TRP A 436 0.22 -9.66 2.43
C TRP A 436 -1.21 -9.32 2.83
N ASP A 437 -1.71 -9.94 3.90
CA ASP A 437 -3.05 -9.73 4.45
C ASP A 437 -3.11 -8.67 5.56
N GLY A 438 -2.11 -7.78 5.66
CA GLY A 438 -1.96 -6.78 6.73
C GLY A 438 -3.17 -5.86 6.90
N LEU A 439 -3.85 -5.52 5.79
CA LEU A 439 -5.12 -4.78 5.80
C LEU A 439 -6.21 -5.49 6.61
N TYR A 440 -6.35 -6.81 6.38
CA TYR A 440 -7.38 -7.63 6.99
C TYR A 440 -7.08 -7.90 8.46
N ARG A 441 -5.81 -8.21 8.79
CA ARG A 441 -5.35 -8.40 10.17
C ARG A 441 -5.62 -7.19 11.05
N THR A 442 -5.23 -6.01 10.57
CA THR A 442 -5.46 -4.73 11.27
C THR A 442 -6.95 -4.54 11.57
N THR A 443 -7.81 -4.79 10.58
CA THR A 443 -9.26 -4.62 10.72
C THR A 443 -9.86 -5.64 11.69
N GLU A 444 -9.43 -6.89 11.61
CA GLU A 444 -9.88 -7.97 12.50
C GLU A 444 -9.58 -7.64 13.96
N HIS A 445 -8.35 -7.20 14.27
CA HIS A 445 -7.99 -6.80 15.64
C HIS A 445 -8.86 -5.65 16.15
N ILE A 446 -9.14 -4.65 15.31
CA ILE A 446 -10.04 -3.53 15.67
C ILE A 446 -11.44 -4.06 16.00
N GLN A 447 -11.99 -4.99 15.20
CA GLN A 447 -13.29 -5.60 15.44
C GLN A 447 -13.32 -6.41 16.74
N GLN A 448 -12.34 -7.27 16.96
CA GLN A 448 -12.18 -8.05 18.19
C GLN A 448 -12.04 -7.15 19.43
N ALA A 449 -11.45 -5.96 19.31
CA ALA A 449 -11.38 -5.01 20.41
C ALA A 449 -12.71 -4.28 20.65
N LEU A 450 -13.54 -4.11 19.62
CA LEU A 450 -14.85 -3.46 19.69
C LEU A 450 -15.90 -4.38 20.31
N ASP A 451 -15.88 -5.67 19.96
CA ASP A 451 -16.77 -6.69 20.53
C ASP A 451 -16.31 -7.21 21.91
N GLY A 452 -15.04 -6.95 22.28
CA GLY A 452 -14.47 -7.30 23.57
C GLY A 452 -13.73 -8.65 23.61
N THR A 453 -13.59 -9.33 22.47
CA THR A 453 -12.78 -10.55 22.30
C THR A 453 -11.32 -10.32 22.71
N ILE A 454 -10.74 -9.16 22.35
CA ILE A 454 -9.43 -8.74 22.84
C ILE A 454 -9.51 -7.43 23.62
N LYS A 455 -8.54 -7.21 24.52
CA LYS A 455 -8.44 -5.93 25.24
C LYS A 455 -7.89 -4.87 24.29
N ALA A 456 -8.47 -3.67 24.29
CA ALA A 456 -7.96 -2.52 23.52
C ALA A 456 -6.50 -2.14 23.86
N THR A 457 -5.95 -2.62 24.97
CA THR A 457 -4.53 -2.50 25.31
C THR A 457 -3.60 -3.42 24.52
N ASN A 458 -4.15 -4.37 23.76
CA ASN A 458 -3.41 -5.31 22.92
C ASN A 458 -3.29 -4.80 21.47
N LEU A 459 -4.01 -3.73 21.12
CA LEU A 459 -3.92 -3.09 19.81
C LEU A 459 -2.58 -2.36 19.65
N THR A 460 -2.07 -2.38 18.42
CA THR A 460 -0.95 -1.52 17.97
C THR A 460 -1.33 -0.04 18.04
N GLY A 461 -0.34 0.85 17.86
CA GLY A 461 -0.57 2.30 17.86
C GLY A 461 -1.62 2.73 16.84
N ILE A 462 -1.49 2.24 15.60
CA ILE A 462 -2.40 2.55 14.48
C ILE A 462 -3.79 1.93 14.69
N GLU A 463 -3.87 0.66 15.09
CA GLU A 463 -5.14 -0.01 15.36
C GLU A 463 -5.90 0.69 16.48
N LYS A 464 -5.19 1.11 17.54
CA LYS A 464 -5.79 1.82 18.65
C LYS A 464 -6.37 3.16 18.21
N ALA A 465 -5.70 3.89 17.32
CA ALA A 465 -6.22 5.15 16.78
C ALA A 465 -7.54 4.91 16.02
N TYR A 466 -7.57 3.95 15.09
CA TYR A 466 -8.79 3.59 14.37
C TYR A 466 -9.89 3.07 15.29
N TYR A 467 -9.55 2.23 16.27
CA TYR A 467 -10.47 1.72 17.28
C TYR A 467 -11.18 2.85 18.03
N GLN A 468 -10.44 3.86 18.52
CA GLN A 468 -11.05 4.98 19.24
C GLN A 468 -11.95 5.82 18.35
N THR A 469 -11.52 6.09 17.12
CA THR A 469 -12.32 6.84 16.14
C THR A 469 -13.61 6.09 15.79
N CYS A 470 -13.52 4.81 15.40
CA CYS A 470 -14.68 3.97 15.06
C CYS A 470 -15.63 3.85 16.25
N LYS A 471 -15.12 3.55 17.45
CA LYS A 471 -15.93 3.44 18.67
C LYS A 471 -16.65 4.74 19.00
N SER A 472 -16.00 5.89 18.83
CA SER A 472 -16.60 7.20 19.09
C SER A 472 -17.67 7.54 18.05
N TYR A 473 -17.43 7.21 16.78
CA TYR A 473 -18.40 7.37 15.70
C TYR A 473 -19.65 6.50 15.92
N MET A 474 -19.48 5.21 16.20
CA MET A 474 -20.60 4.28 16.47
C MET A 474 -21.48 4.70 17.65
N LYS A 475 -20.91 5.42 18.63
CA LYS A 475 -21.65 5.97 19.78
C LYS A 475 -22.28 7.34 19.53
N GLY A 476 -22.05 7.94 18.36
CA GLY A 476 -22.50 9.29 18.02
C GLY A 476 -21.73 10.41 18.75
N TYR A 477 -20.57 10.11 19.34
CA TYR A 477 -19.74 11.12 20.02
C TYR A 477 -18.84 11.90 19.06
N LEU A 478 -18.56 11.33 17.89
CA LEU A 478 -17.78 11.96 16.83
C LEU A 478 -18.52 11.78 15.51
N THR A 479 -18.92 12.87 14.86
CA THR A 479 -19.79 12.84 13.67
C THR A 479 -19.16 13.55 12.46
N THR A 480 -17.83 13.68 12.44
CA THR A 480 -17.12 14.33 11.32
C THR A 480 -17.05 13.39 10.13
N ALA A 481 -16.90 13.96 8.92
CA ALA A 481 -16.70 13.19 7.69
C ALA A 481 -15.48 12.26 7.78
N THR A 482 -14.38 12.71 8.39
CA THR A 482 -13.19 11.89 8.63
C THR A 482 -13.44 10.71 9.56
N ALA A 483 -14.30 10.88 10.58
CA ALA A 483 -14.65 9.80 11.49
C ALA A 483 -15.58 8.78 10.84
N TRP A 484 -16.55 9.25 10.04
CA TRP A 484 -17.35 8.38 9.17
C TRP A 484 -16.45 7.63 8.20
N ALA A 485 -15.51 8.30 7.53
CA ALA A 485 -14.60 7.68 6.57
C ALA A 485 -13.75 6.57 7.20
N SER A 486 -13.22 6.81 8.40
CA SER A 486 -12.50 5.79 9.18
C SER A 486 -13.40 4.58 9.51
N TYR A 487 -14.65 4.83 9.89
CA TYR A 487 -15.62 3.78 10.18
C TYR A 487 -16.06 3.01 8.93
N ALA A 488 -16.45 3.70 7.86
CA ALA A 488 -16.92 3.08 6.62
C ALA A 488 -15.82 2.26 5.95
N SER A 489 -14.59 2.78 5.91
CA SER A 489 -13.45 2.05 5.34
C SER A 489 -13.13 0.79 6.14
N ARG A 490 -12.93 0.90 7.46
CA ARG A 490 -12.47 -0.23 8.29
C ARG A 490 -13.61 -1.16 8.70
N MET A 491 -14.79 -0.65 9.04
CA MET A 491 -15.86 -1.43 9.67
C MET A 491 -17.00 -1.81 8.72
N GLN A 492 -17.06 -1.23 7.50
CA GLN A 492 -18.04 -1.63 6.49
C GLN A 492 -17.36 -2.27 5.27
N ALA A 493 -16.39 -1.60 4.64
CA ALA A 493 -15.77 -2.08 3.41
C ALA A 493 -14.84 -3.29 3.61
N VAL A 494 -13.81 -3.17 4.44
CA VAL A 494 -12.84 -4.28 4.64
C VAL A 494 -13.51 -5.59 5.09
N PRO A 495 -14.55 -5.59 5.96
CA PRO A 495 -15.25 -6.81 6.33
C PRO A 495 -16.02 -7.48 5.19
N LEU A 496 -16.48 -6.74 4.18
CA LEU A 496 -17.06 -7.33 2.96
C LEU A 496 -16.00 -8.07 2.17
N LEU A 497 -14.82 -7.46 2.03
CA LEU A 497 -13.67 -8.06 1.34
C LEU A 497 -13.15 -9.30 2.07
N ALA A 498 -13.00 -9.22 3.40
CA ALA A 498 -12.40 -10.27 4.20
C ALA A 498 -13.22 -11.57 4.25
N LYS A 499 -14.55 -11.48 4.06
CA LYS A 499 -15.51 -12.58 4.16
C LYS A 499 -15.81 -13.29 2.83
N SER A 500 -15.32 -12.75 1.71
CA SER A 500 -15.57 -13.30 0.38
C SER A 500 -14.27 -13.74 -0.29
N GLU A 501 -14.32 -14.86 -1.02
CA GLU A 501 -13.22 -15.29 -1.89
C GLU A 501 -12.96 -14.28 -3.02
N SER A 502 -14.00 -13.62 -3.53
CA SER A 502 -13.89 -12.55 -4.54
C SER A 502 -13.41 -11.22 -3.96
N GLY A 503 -13.36 -11.08 -2.63
CA GLY A 503 -12.99 -9.86 -1.95
C GLY A 503 -11.49 -9.70 -1.74
N ARG A 504 -10.76 -10.81 -1.69
CA ARG A 504 -9.29 -10.85 -1.56
C ARG A 504 -8.64 -11.04 -2.92
N GLY A 505 -7.49 -10.43 -3.12
CA GLY A 505 -6.66 -10.67 -4.29
C GLY A 505 -6.02 -12.06 -4.26
N ASN A 506 -5.73 -12.59 -5.44
CA ASN A 506 -4.79 -13.70 -5.54
C ASN A 506 -3.37 -13.14 -5.46
N GLN A 507 -2.47 -13.87 -4.79
CA GLN A 507 -1.05 -13.59 -4.93
C GLN A 507 -0.64 -13.84 -6.37
N PRO A 508 -0.05 -12.85 -7.06
CA PRO A 508 0.45 -13.08 -8.40
C PRO A 508 1.55 -14.13 -8.41
N LEU A 509 1.63 -14.91 -9.49
CA LEU A 509 2.76 -15.80 -9.73
C LEU A 509 3.88 -15.02 -10.43
N SER A 510 5.13 -15.44 -10.23
CA SER A 510 6.26 -14.80 -10.90
C SER A 510 6.24 -15.08 -12.41
N MET A 511 6.46 -14.03 -13.23
CA MET A 511 6.76 -14.16 -14.67
C MET A 511 8.20 -14.61 -14.95
N GLY A 512 8.97 -14.96 -13.91
CA GLY A 512 10.40 -15.25 -14.05
C GLY A 512 11.18 -14.03 -14.52
N ASP A 513 12.03 -14.25 -15.52
CA ASP A 513 12.89 -13.20 -16.11
C ASP A 513 12.21 -12.41 -17.23
N ALA A 514 10.97 -12.76 -17.58
CA ALA A 514 10.23 -12.04 -18.61
C ALA A 514 9.88 -10.63 -18.13
N ASP A 515 9.96 -9.67 -19.05
CA ASP A 515 9.60 -8.29 -18.79
C ASP A 515 8.11 -8.15 -18.48
N GLY A 516 7.28 -8.63 -19.40
CA GLY A 516 5.83 -8.52 -19.33
C GLY A 516 5.32 -7.08 -19.54
N GLU A 517 6.19 -6.07 -19.66
CA GLU A 517 5.77 -4.72 -19.99
C GLU A 517 5.14 -4.66 -21.38
N ILE A 518 3.98 -4.02 -21.45
CA ILE A 518 3.25 -3.81 -22.69
C ILE A 518 3.74 -2.50 -23.30
N PRO A 519 4.29 -2.49 -24.53
CA PRO A 519 4.72 -1.27 -25.19
C PRO A 519 3.62 -0.21 -25.23
N GLN A 520 3.98 1.06 -25.02
CA GLN A 520 3.05 2.19 -25.01
C GLN A 520 2.13 2.21 -26.24
N THR A 521 2.64 1.88 -27.43
CA THR A 521 1.83 1.81 -28.66
C THR A 521 0.70 0.78 -28.59
N LEU A 522 0.93 -0.35 -27.94
CA LEU A 522 -0.10 -1.38 -27.74
C LEU A 522 -1.09 -0.98 -26.63
N GLN A 523 -0.62 -0.32 -25.59
CA GLN A 523 -1.49 0.25 -24.54
C GLN A 523 -2.42 1.32 -25.11
N GLU A 524 -1.91 2.21 -25.96
CA GLU A 524 -2.69 3.24 -26.66
C GLU A 524 -3.72 2.63 -27.61
N LEU A 525 -3.33 1.59 -28.38
CA LEU A 525 -4.25 0.83 -29.24
C LEU A 525 -5.39 0.20 -28.44
N GLU A 526 -5.07 -0.43 -27.31
CA GLU A 526 -6.05 -1.02 -26.40
C GLU A 526 -7.01 0.03 -25.84
N GLN A 527 -6.48 1.08 -25.21
CA GLN A 527 -7.30 2.11 -24.58
C GLN A 527 -8.22 2.79 -25.60
N ALA A 528 -7.69 3.15 -26.78
CA ALA A 528 -8.49 3.73 -27.85
C ALA A 528 -9.61 2.79 -28.31
N THR A 529 -9.30 1.51 -28.54
CA THR A 529 -10.29 0.51 -28.97
C THR A 529 -11.39 0.36 -27.93
N PHE A 530 -11.04 0.20 -26.65
CA PHE A 530 -12.01 -0.03 -25.60
C PHE A 530 -12.97 1.16 -25.47
N LEU A 531 -12.42 2.37 -25.44
CA LEU A 531 -13.23 3.59 -25.36
C LEU A 531 -14.14 3.75 -26.58
N GLN A 532 -13.65 3.48 -27.79
CA GLN A 532 -14.44 3.53 -29.03
C GLN A 532 -15.58 2.51 -29.06
N ILE A 533 -15.38 1.31 -28.51
CA ILE A 533 -16.45 0.31 -28.38
C ILE A 533 -17.47 0.75 -27.34
N VAL A 534 -17.02 1.19 -26.16
CA VAL A 534 -17.93 1.61 -25.07
C VAL A 534 -18.82 2.78 -25.51
N CYS A 535 -18.27 3.79 -26.20
CA CYS A 535 -19.05 4.94 -26.66
C CYS A 535 -19.84 4.70 -27.95
N GLY A 536 -19.76 3.50 -28.55
CA GLY A 536 -20.47 3.16 -29.78
C GLY A 536 -19.88 3.75 -31.06
N GLU A 537 -18.67 4.34 -31.04
CA GLU A 537 -17.95 4.77 -32.24
C GLU A 537 -17.56 3.56 -33.11
N LYS A 538 -17.27 2.43 -32.48
CA LYS A 538 -16.96 1.15 -33.13
C LYS A 538 -17.93 0.07 -32.65
N PRO A 539 -18.39 -0.84 -33.54
CA PRO A 539 -19.21 -1.98 -33.13
C PRO A 539 -18.37 -2.98 -32.33
N LEU A 540 -19.03 -3.81 -31.50
CA LEU A 540 -18.36 -4.85 -30.72
C LEU A 540 -17.51 -5.82 -31.57
N SER A 541 -17.91 -6.07 -32.83
CA SER A 541 -17.16 -6.91 -33.77
C SER A 541 -15.76 -6.37 -34.09
N TYR A 542 -15.52 -5.07 -33.86
CA TYR A 542 -14.20 -4.46 -34.02
C TYR A 542 -13.18 -4.99 -33.00
N PHE A 543 -13.64 -5.57 -31.89
CA PHE A 543 -12.75 -6.21 -30.93
C PHE A 543 -11.91 -7.32 -31.56
N ASP A 544 -12.48 -8.11 -32.49
CA ASP A 544 -11.75 -9.19 -33.15
C ASP A 544 -10.64 -8.64 -34.07
N GLU A 545 -10.87 -7.47 -34.70
CA GLU A 545 -9.84 -6.75 -35.48
C GLU A 545 -8.72 -6.24 -34.56
N PHE A 546 -9.08 -5.64 -33.42
CA PHE A 546 -8.13 -5.20 -32.39
C PHE A 546 -7.23 -6.35 -31.91
N VAL A 547 -7.81 -7.51 -31.58
CA VAL A 547 -7.03 -8.66 -31.12
C VAL A 547 -6.02 -9.09 -32.18
N GLN A 548 -6.43 -9.16 -33.45
CA GLN A 548 -5.52 -9.48 -34.56
C GLN A 548 -4.41 -8.45 -34.71
N GLU A 549 -4.75 -7.16 -34.65
CA GLU A 549 -3.80 -6.06 -34.75
C GLU A 549 -2.79 -6.08 -33.60
N TRP A 550 -3.26 -6.26 -32.37
CA TRP A 550 -2.44 -6.33 -31.16
C TRP A 550 -1.40 -7.44 -31.24
N TYR A 551 -1.81 -8.66 -31.64
CA TYR A 551 -0.88 -9.77 -31.82
C TYR A 551 0.13 -9.51 -32.95
N SER A 552 -0.34 -9.02 -34.10
CA SER A 552 0.52 -8.74 -35.25
C SER A 552 1.52 -7.58 -35.01
N SER A 553 1.20 -6.68 -34.08
CA SER A 553 2.02 -5.52 -33.70
C SER A 553 3.02 -5.83 -32.59
N GLY A 554 3.25 -7.11 -32.27
CA GLY A 554 4.27 -7.56 -31.32
C GLY A 554 3.74 -8.33 -30.11
N GLY A 555 2.42 -8.35 -29.91
CA GLY A 555 1.77 -9.05 -28.82
C GLY A 555 2.06 -10.56 -28.78
N ASP A 556 2.21 -11.21 -29.94
CA ASP A 556 2.55 -12.64 -30.03
C ASP A 556 3.92 -12.94 -29.41
N LYS A 557 4.93 -12.13 -29.77
CA LYS A 557 6.29 -12.26 -29.22
C LYS A 557 6.30 -12.04 -27.70
N LEU A 558 5.59 -11.01 -27.23
CA LEU A 558 5.47 -10.71 -25.80
C LEU A 558 4.82 -11.88 -25.04
N THR A 559 3.76 -12.46 -25.60
CA THR A 559 3.04 -13.59 -24.98
C THR A 559 3.95 -14.82 -24.87
N GLN A 560 4.74 -15.11 -25.90
CA GLN A 560 5.71 -16.21 -25.89
C GLN A 560 6.85 -15.96 -24.89
N GLU A 561 7.33 -14.73 -24.76
CA GLU A 561 8.36 -14.35 -23.79
C GLU A 561 7.88 -14.55 -22.34
N VAL A 562 6.65 -14.09 -22.03
CA VAL A 562 6.07 -14.26 -20.70
C VAL A 562 5.79 -15.73 -20.39
N GLN A 563 5.24 -16.49 -21.35
CA GLN A 563 5.06 -17.95 -21.19
C GLN A 563 6.39 -18.63 -20.87
N LYS A 564 7.44 -18.31 -21.63
CA LYS A 564 8.77 -18.89 -21.43
C LYS A 564 9.32 -18.55 -20.04
N GLY A 565 9.23 -17.29 -19.61
CA GLY A 565 9.71 -16.86 -18.29
C GLY A 565 8.96 -17.56 -17.16
N TYR A 566 7.64 -17.69 -17.29
CA TYR A 566 6.81 -18.46 -16.36
C TYR A 566 7.24 -19.93 -16.32
N ASP A 567 7.39 -20.59 -17.47
CA ASP A 567 7.78 -22.00 -17.55
C ASP A 567 9.19 -22.26 -16.98
N GLU A 568 10.13 -21.33 -17.18
CA GLU A 568 11.50 -21.46 -16.65
C GLU A 568 11.54 -21.31 -15.13
N LYS A 569 10.69 -20.46 -14.56
CA LYS A 569 10.61 -20.25 -13.11
C LYS A 569 9.89 -21.37 -12.38
N ASN A 570 8.95 -22.06 -13.04
CA ASN A 570 8.06 -23.06 -12.43
C ASN A 570 8.39 -24.52 -12.83
N LYS A 571 9.55 -24.77 -13.45
CA LYS A 571 10.15 -26.11 -13.63
C LYS A 571 10.94 -26.53 -12.40
#